data_AF-A0A0Q8UHW4-F1
#
_entry.id   AF-A0A0Q8UHW4-F1
#
_cell.length_a   1.000
_cell.length_b   1.000
_cell.length_c   1.000
_cell.angle_alpha   90.00
_cell.angle_beta   90.00
_cell.angle_gamma   90.00
#
_symmetry.space_group_name_H-M   'P 1'
#
loop_
_entity.id
_entity.type
_entity.pdbx_description
1 polymer ?
#
loop_
_entity_poly.entity_id
_entity_poly.type
_entity_poly.pdbx_seq_one_letter_code
_entity_poly.pdbx_strand_id
1 'polypeptide(L)'
;MTTAEAHAPFQATAWFGWVLAFVFTLAPIAAWVGPLAFAPVAGLGGLLSLGALRINDKDRPAALAILVLVAWALASMVWSPFHPTKAEQATAMKLVLQAVLYWALFRAAGAATDGGRTLALRVLSWGMALLGALLAIEALTGAGVYQALRVAIDDPIRPDLAIKNVAQGGFVLAVLTPAAALAGWRTGGGIWPGVLMAAGITGASFGLDADAPVIALVLSTLAAWAVWRWPRGAPRAIGAGAGLFFFATPGIVWITRQLGWFQALEAQVPLSWSMRMSYWRHAADWIGDHPFRGWGVDASRMFGPGITLHPHNGPLQVWLELGLIGATAASVFWFVVIAAQGGQRRDLGRAVAVGTAVAYLTFSAVSFGVWQEWWLAVGGLAAAGCLAVQRQSQGRTENA
;
A
#
# COMPACT_ATOMS: atom_id res chain seq x y z
N MET A 1 35.72 -17.10 8.30
CA MET A 1 35.79 -15.64 8.44
C MET A 1 34.41 -15.12 8.79
N THR A 2 34.19 -14.85 10.06
CA THR A 2 32.96 -14.26 10.61
C THR A 2 32.90 -12.80 10.20
N THR A 3 32.00 -12.46 9.27
CA THR A 3 31.66 -11.07 8.98
C THR A 3 31.04 -10.46 10.23
N ALA A 4 31.80 -9.60 10.91
CA ALA A 4 31.27 -8.77 11.97
C ALA A 4 30.12 -7.92 11.38
N GLU A 5 28.88 -8.21 11.76
CA GLU A 5 27.77 -7.31 11.48
C GLU A 5 28.09 -5.99 12.20
N ALA A 6 28.41 -4.94 11.44
CA ALA A 6 28.57 -3.61 11.98
C ALA A 6 27.25 -3.19 12.63
N HIS A 7 27.16 -3.34 13.96
CA HIS A 7 26.02 -2.88 14.73
C HIS A 7 26.04 -1.35 14.73
N ALA A 8 24.93 -0.73 14.28
CA ALA A 8 24.76 0.71 14.40
C ALA A 8 24.91 1.12 15.88
N PRO A 9 25.56 2.25 16.20
CA PRO A 9 25.73 2.69 17.57
C PRO A 9 24.36 2.85 18.26
N PHE A 10 24.29 2.56 19.57
CA PHE A 10 23.03 2.54 20.34
C PHE A 10 22.16 3.78 20.14
N GLN A 11 22.77 4.98 20.05
CA GLN A 11 22.07 6.25 19.79
C GLN A 11 21.33 6.24 18.43
N ALA A 12 21.90 5.65 17.39
CA ALA A 12 21.25 5.52 16.08
C ALA A 12 20.04 4.58 16.12
N THR A 13 20.08 3.53 16.94
CA THR A 13 18.94 2.61 17.09
C THR A 13 17.77 3.22 17.85
N ALA A 14 18.03 4.10 18.83
CA ALA A 14 16.98 4.84 19.53
C ALA A 14 16.34 5.91 18.62
N TRP A 15 17.16 6.59 17.81
CA TRP A 15 16.70 7.56 16.80
C TRP A 15 15.67 6.97 15.84
N PHE A 16 15.91 5.76 15.32
CA PHE A 16 14.94 5.10 14.42
C PHE A 16 13.56 4.88 15.06
N GLY A 17 13.51 4.61 16.36
CA GLY A 17 12.25 4.52 17.10
C GLY A 17 11.47 5.84 17.09
N TRP A 18 12.16 6.96 17.30
CA TRP A 18 11.56 8.30 17.24
C TRP A 18 11.09 8.67 15.83
N VAL A 19 11.87 8.35 14.79
CA VAL A 19 11.46 8.59 13.40
C VAL A 19 10.19 7.81 13.06
N LEU A 20 10.08 6.54 13.48
CA LEU A 20 8.87 5.74 13.28
C LEU A 20 7.68 6.31 14.03
N ALA A 21 7.86 6.72 15.29
CA ALA A 21 6.80 7.35 16.07
C ALA A 21 6.33 8.66 15.41
N PHE A 22 7.25 9.51 14.94
CA PHE A 22 6.94 10.72 14.19
C PHE A 22 6.09 10.44 12.95
N VAL A 23 6.55 9.52 12.11
CA VAL A 23 5.86 9.16 10.86
C VAL A 23 4.49 8.54 11.15
N PHE A 24 4.36 7.67 12.16
CA PHE A 24 3.09 7.07 12.54
C PHE A 24 2.12 8.05 13.22
N THR A 25 2.61 9.10 13.88
CA THR A 25 1.77 10.20 14.39
C THR A 25 1.14 10.99 13.24
N LEU A 26 1.90 11.23 12.16
CA LEU A 26 1.42 11.99 11.01
C LEU A 26 0.50 11.18 10.10
N ALA A 27 0.62 9.85 10.08
CA ALA A 27 -0.21 8.97 9.26
C ALA A 27 -1.73 9.19 9.40
N PRO A 28 -2.35 9.20 10.60
CA PRO A 28 -3.79 9.44 10.72
C PRO A 28 -4.21 10.84 10.27
N ILE A 29 -3.35 11.85 10.51
CA ILE A 29 -3.61 13.24 10.11
C ILE A 29 -3.58 13.36 8.58
N ALA A 30 -2.56 12.79 7.94
CA ALA A 30 -2.42 12.75 6.49
C ALA A 30 -3.59 11.99 5.84
N ALA A 31 -4.03 10.89 6.44
CA ALA A 31 -5.17 10.12 5.94
C ALA A 31 -6.49 10.90 5.94
N TRP A 32 -6.71 11.77 6.93
CA TRP A 32 -7.94 12.55 7.05
C TRP A 32 -7.90 13.85 6.25
N VAL A 33 -6.81 14.62 6.35
CA VAL A 33 -6.72 15.96 5.73
C VAL A 33 -6.51 15.86 4.22
N GLY A 34 -5.67 14.92 3.77
CA GLY A 34 -5.34 14.77 2.36
C GLY A 34 -4.22 13.76 2.15
N PRO A 35 -4.47 12.63 1.49
CA PRO A 35 -3.50 11.54 1.42
C PRO A 35 -2.23 11.91 0.65
N LEU A 36 -2.23 12.95 -0.20
CA LEU A 36 -1.02 13.43 -0.86
C LEU A 36 0.12 13.75 0.12
N ALA A 37 -0.19 14.08 1.38
CA ALA A 37 0.80 14.31 2.43
C ALA A 37 1.61 13.05 2.81
N PHE A 38 1.17 11.84 2.45
CA PHE A 38 1.93 10.61 2.73
C PHE A 38 3.29 10.58 2.02
N ALA A 39 3.37 11.11 0.79
CA ALA A 39 4.62 11.11 0.03
C ALA A 39 5.75 11.87 0.75
N PRO A 40 5.59 13.14 1.16
CA PRO A 40 6.61 13.85 1.92
C PRO A 40 6.82 13.28 3.33
N VAL A 41 5.78 12.78 4.01
CA VAL A 41 5.93 12.16 5.35
C VAL A 41 6.82 10.91 5.29
N ALA A 42 6.55 9.98 4.37
CA ALA A 42 7.37 8.79 4.20
C ALA A 42 8.75 9.12 3.63
N GLY A 43 8.85 10.12 2.75
CA GLY A 43 10.12 10.59 2.19
C GLY A 43 11.05 11.16 3.28
N LEU A 44 10.52 12.04 4.14
CA LEU A 44 11.26 12.59 5.28
C LEU A 44 11.62 11.49 6.28
N GLY A 45 10.69 10.59 6.60
CA GLY A 45 10.95 9.43 7.45
C GLY A 45 12.10 8.55 6.93
N GLY A 46 12.12 8.31 5.61
CA GLY A 46 13.20 7.60 4.93
C GLY A 46 14.53 8.36 4.96
N LEU A 47 14.50 9.68 4.74
CA LEU A 47 15.68 10.55 4.76
C LEU A 47 16.35 10.54 6.13
N LEU A 48 15.55 10.71 7.19
CA LEU A 48 16.01 10.64 8.58
C LEU A 48 16.45 9.21 8.98
N SER A 49 16.12 8.22 8.17
CA SER A 49 16.45 6.80 8.38
C SER A 49 17.55 6.28 7.46
N LEU A 50 18.23 7.13 6.66
CA LEU A 50 19.23 6.68 5.68
C LEU A 50 20.35 5.84 6.31
N GLY A 51 20.73 6.12 7.56
CA GLY A 51 21.72 5.31 8.28
C GLY A 51 21.31 3.85 8.52
N ALA A 52 20.02 3.52 8.37
CA ALA A 52 19.52 2.14 8.45
C ALA A 52 19.56 1.41 7.09
N LEU A 53 19.89 2.08 5.99
CA LEU A 53 19.85 1.53 4.65
C LEU A 53 20.81 0.36 4.52
N ARG A 54 20.25 -0.84 4.32
CA ARG A 54 21.00 -2.07 4.08
C ARG A 54 20.15 -3.07 3.30
N ILE A 55 20.78 -3.81 2.40
CA ILE A 55 20.18 -4.93 1.68
C ILE A 55 20.82 -6.20 2.21
N ASN A 56 20.06 -6.97 2.98
CA ASN A 56 20.53 -8.26 3.49
C ASN A 56 20.28 -9.36 2.43
N ASP A 57 20.99 -10.49 2.54
CA ASP A 57 20.88 -11.63 1.63
C ASP A 57 19.44 -12.11 1.42
N LYS A 58 18.67 -12.18 2.51
CA LYS A 58 17.24 -12.54 2.47
C LYS A 58 16.35 -11.55 1.71
N ASP A 59 16.78 -10.30 1.60
CA ASP A 59 16.03 -9.21 0.98
C ASP A 59 16.47 -8.99 -0.48
N ARG A 60 17.60 -9.59 -0.91
CA ARG A 60 18.18 -9.43 -2.25
C ARG A 60 17.19 -9.68 -3.40
N PRO A 61 16.35 -10.73 -3.39
CA PRO A 61 15.47 -10.97 -4.53
C PRO A 61 14.40 -9.87 -4.69
N ALA A 62 13.87 -9.35 -3.57
CA ALA A 62 12.93 -8.23 -3.59
C ALA A 62 13.63 -6.92 -4.02
N ALA A 63 14.85 -6.66 -3.52
CA ALA A 63 15.64 -5.50 -3.91
C ALA A 63 16.01 -5.51 -5.40
N LEU A 64 16.36 -6.68 -5.95
CA LEU A 64 16.65 -6.84 -7.37
C LEU A 64 15.39 -6.60 -8.22
N ALA A 65 14.23 -7.10 -7.80
CA ALA A 65 12.97 -6.86 -8.50
C ALA A 65 12.62 -5.35 -8.52
N ILE A 66 12.81 -4.64 -7.41
CA ILE A 66 12.65 -3.17 -7.35
C ILE A 66 13.66 -2.49 -8.26
N LEU A 67 14.94 -2.90 -8.23
CA LEU A 67 15.99 -2.32 -9.07
C LEU A 67 15.64 -2.47 -10.56
N VAL A 68 15.19 -3.65 -10.98
CA VAL A 68 14.75 -3.90 -12.36
C VAL A 68 13.56 -3.01 -12.71
N LEU A 69 12.54 -2.90 -11.85
CA LEU A 69 11.39 -2.01 -12.07
C LEU A 69 11.82 -0.56 -12.26
N VAL A 70 12.67 -0.04 -11.37
CA VAL A 70 13.11 1.36 -11.39
C VAL A 70 14.02 1.64 -12.59
N ALA A 71 15.00 0.78 -12.84
CA ALA A 71 15.92 0.92 -13.97
C ALA A 71 15.16 0.84 -15.31
N TRP A 72 14.20 -0.09 -15.41
CA TRP A 72 13.37 -0.22 -16.59
C TRP A 72 12.42 0.97 -16.77
N ALA A 73 11.82 1.48 -15.69
CA ALA A 73 11.02 2.71 -15.74
C ALA A 73 11.83 3.91 -16.23
N LEU A 74 13.07 4.09 -15.74
CA LEU A 74 13.99 5.14 -16.20
C LEU A 74 14.34 4.97 -17.69
N ALA A 75 14.71 3.76 -18.12
CA ALA A 75 15.00 3.48 -19.52
C ALA A 75 13.79 3.78 -20.41
N SER A 76 12.59 3.45 -19.93
CA SER A 76 11.34 3.62 -20.65
C SER A 76 10.93 5.08 -20.89
N MET A 77 11.53 6.04 -20.18
CA MET A 77 11.36 7.46 -20.47
C MET A 77 11.82 7.84 -21.89
N VAL A 78 12.75 7.07 -22.48
CA VAL A 78 13.29 7.34 -23.82
C VAL A 78 12.21 7.20 -24.90
N TRP A 79 11.25 6.30 -24.71
CA TRP A 79 10.17 6.07 -25.67
C TRP A 79 8.76 6.38 -25.14
N SER A 80 8.66 6.88 -23.91
CA SER A 80 7.38 7.30 -23.36
C SER A 80 6.81 8.46 -24.18
N PRO A 81 5.51 8.43 -24.56
CA PRO A 81 4.85 9.56 -25.17
C PRO A 81 4.66 10.73 -24.18
N PHE A 82 4.84 10.50 -22.89
CA PHE A 82 4.78 11.54 -21.86
C PHE A 82 6.17 12.07 -21.55
N HIS A 83 6.41 13.34 -21.87
CA HIS A 83 7.67 14.02 -21.57
C HIS A 83 7.47 15.02 -20.43
N PRO A 84 7.97 14.71 -19.21
CA PRO A 84 7.81 15.61 -18.07
C PRO A 84 8.59 16.90 -18.31
N THR A 85 7.93 18.05 -18.11
CA THR A 85 8.57 19.37 -18.20
C THR A 85 9.17 19.83 -16.88
N LYS A 86 8.75 19.20 -15.79
CA LYS A 86 9.19 19.51 -14.43
C LYS A 86 9.51 18.23 -13.66
N ALA A 87 10.39 18.35 -12.66
CA ALA A 87 10.81 17.21 -11.84
C ALA A 87 9.63 16.54 -11.11
N GLU A 88 8.62 17.30 -10.66
CA GLU A 88 7.45 16.71 -10.00
C GLU A 88 6.61 15.83 -10.93
N GLN A 89 6.73 15.98 -12.25
CA GLN A 89 6.00 15.18 -13.23
C GLN A 89 6.74 13.88 -13.59
N ALA A 90 8.04 13.78 -13.30
CA ALA A 90 8.87 12.65 -13.71
C ALA A 90 8.72 11.46 -12.76
N THR A 91 7.75 10.56 -13.01
CA THR A 91 7.47 9.41 -12.15
C THR A 91 8.69 8.53 -11.93
N ALA A 92 9.43 8.17 -12.98
CA ALA A 92 10.61 7.29 -12.82
C ALA A 92 11.69 7.88 -11.91
N MET A 93 11.91 9.20 -11.93
CA MET A 93 12.85 9.85 -11.01
C MET A 93 12.38 9.74 -9.55
N LYS A 94 11.08 9.94 -9.32
CA LYS A 94 10.48 9.79 -7.99
C LYS A 94 10.55 8.35 -7.50
N LEU A 95 10.37 7.36 -8.39
CA LEU A 95 10.53 5.94 -8.05
C LEU A 95 11.94 5.60 -7.54
N VAL A 96 12.99 6.23 -8.07
CA VAL A 96 14.37 6.07 -7.55
C VAL A 96 14.44 6.52 -6.09
N LEU A 97 13.96 7.73 -5.81
CA LEU A 97 13.97 8.29 -4.45
C LEU A 97 13.12 7.45 -3.50
N GLN A 98 11.92 7.05 -3.93
CA GLN A 98 11.01 6.22 -3.15
C GLN A 98 11.60 4.84 -2.84
N ALA A 99 12.26 4.20 -3.83
CA ALA A 99 12.91 2.91 -3.62
C ALA A 99 13.98 2.98 -2.52
N VAL A 100 14.79 4.04 -2.49
CA VAL A 100 15.84 4.22 -1.46
C VAL A 100 15.23 4.63 -0.12
N LEU A 101 14.40 5.68 -0.10
CA LEU A 101 13.89 6.28 1.14
C LEU A 101 12.91 5.34 1.85
N TYR A 102 12.00 4.69 1.13
CA TYR A 102 11.03 3.80 1.75
C TYR A 102 11.70 2.50 2.20
N TRP A 103 12.74 2.04 1.51
CA TRP A 103 13.56 0.93 2.00
C TRP A 103 14.32 1.31 3.27
N ALA A 104 14.91 2.51 3.35
CA ALA A 104 15.56 3.00 4.57
C ALA A 104 14.58 3.05 5.75
N LEU A 105 13.37 3.58 5.56
CA LEU A 105 12.31 3.59 6.58
C LEU A 105 11.91 2.17 7.01
N PHE A 106 11.72 1.25 6.05
CA PHE A 106 11.46 -0.16 6.34
C PHE A 106 12.59 -0.76 7.18
N ARG A 107 13.86 -0.52 6.84
CA ARG A 107 14.99 -1.06 7.60
C ARG A 107 15.11 -0.45 9.00
N ALA A 108 14.76 0.83 9.17
CA ALA A 108 14.71 1.49 10.46
C ALA A 108 13.71 0.81 11.40
N ALA A 109 12.55 0.36 10.90
CA ALA A 109 11.57 -0.42 11.68
C ALA A 109 12.15 -1.70 12.29
N GLY A 110 13.05 -2.37 11.56
CA GLY A 110 13.73 -3.56 12.05
C GLY A 110 14.96 -3.29 12.93
N ALA A 111 15.50 -2.07 12.91
CA ALA A 111 16.70 -1.67 13.65
C ALA A 111 16.39 -0.85 14.92
N ALA A 112 15.16 -0.35 15.07
CA ALA A 112 14.72 0.41 16.23
C ALA A 112 14.81 -0.42 17.52
N THR A 113 15.21 0.24 18.62
CA THR A 113 15.21 -0.35 19.96
C THR A 113 13.81 -0.82 20.37
N ASP A 114 13.73 -1.79 21.27
CA ASP A 114 12.45 -2.33 21.74
C ASP A 114 11.54 -1.26 22.35
N GLY A 115 12.10 -0.33 23.13
CA GLY A 115 11.37 0.79 23.70
C GLY A 115 10.82 1.75 22.64
N GLY A 116 11.66 2.18 21.70
CA GLY A 116 11.26 3.07 20.61
C GLY A 116 10.23 2.43 19.68
N ARG A 117 10.39 1.13 19.38
CA ARG A 117 9.45 0.35 18.58
C ARG A 117 8.11 0.17 19.29
N THR A 118 8.10 -0.08 20.60
CA THR A 118 6.88 -0.17 21.40
C THR A 118 6.12 1.16 21.38
N LEU A 119 6.81 2.29 21.55
CA LEU A 119 6.21 3.61 21.44
C LEU A 119 5.60 3.83 20.05
N ALA A 120 6.38 3.60 18.99
CA ALA A 120 5.91 3.77 17.62
C ALA A 120 4.67 2.90 17.32
N LEU A 121 4.64 1.66 17.79
CA LEU A 121 3.50 0.75 17.62
C LEU A 121 2.26 1.19 18.41
N ARG A 122 2.43 1.74 19.62
CA ARG A 122 1.32 2.35 20.38
C ARG A 122 0.73 3.54 19.65
N VAL A 123 1.61 4.42 19.13
CA VAL A 123 1.22 5.58 18.33
C VAL A 123 0.49 5.15 17.06
N LEU A 124 1.01 4.18 16.31
CA LEU A 124 0.33 3.64 15.12
C LEU A 124 -1.05 3.09 15.48
N SER A 125 -1.14 2.27 16.52
CA SER A 125 -2.39 1.63 16.96
C SER A 125 -3.44 2.67 17.36
N TRP A 126 -3.12 3.56 18.28
CA TRP A 126 -4.09 4.53 18.78
C TRP A 126 -4.36 5.65 17.78
N GLY A 127 -3.37 6.06 16.98
CA GLY A 127 -3.55 7.00 15.89
C GLY A 127 -4.53 6.49 14.84
N MET A 128 -4.37 5.24 14.39
CA MET A 128 -5.33 4.61 13.47
C MET A 128 -6.71 4.37 14.11
N ALA A 129 -6.77 4.09 15.41
CA ALA A 129 -8.05 3.94 16.12
C ALA A 129 -8.80 5.28 16.22
N LEU A 130 -8.09 6.38 16.50
CA LEU A 130 -8.65 7.74 16.50
C LEU A 130 -9.13 8.15 15.10
N LEU A 131 -8.37 7.82 14.05
CA LEU A 131 -8.82 7.98 12.67
C LEU A 131 -10.09 7.17 12.41
N GLY A 132 -10.15 5.92 12.87
CA GLY A 132 -11.35 5.08 12.73
C GLY A 132 -12.58 5.68 13.41
N ALA A 133 -12.43 6.18 14.64
CA ALA A 133 -13.49 6.88 15.33
C ALA A 133 -13.92 8.17 14.59
N LEU A 134 -12.97 8.95 14.09
CA LEU A 134 -13.24 10.15 13.31
C LEU A 134 -13.98 9.83 12.01
N LEU A 135 -13.55 8.82 11.24
CA LEU A 135 -14.24 8.41 10.01
C LEU A 135 -15.65 7.90 10.27
N ALA A 136 -15.90 7.24 11.41
CA ALA A 136 -17.25 6.88 11.82
C ALA A 136 -18.12 8.12 12.09
N ILE A 137 -17.57 9.16 12.74
CA ILE A 137 -18.27 10.44 12.96
C ILE A 137 -18.53 11.14 11.62
N GLU A 138 -17.56 11.19 10.72
CA GLU A 138 -17.71 11.79 9.40
C GLU A 138 -18.76 11.06 8.56
N ALA A 139 -18.82 9.74 8.64
CA ALA A 139 -19.86 8.94 8.01
C ALA A 139 -21.26 9.26 8.54
N LEU A 140 -21.40 9.49 9.86
CA LEU A 140 -22.68 9.87 10.47
C LEU A 140 -23.10 11.31 10.18
N THR A 141 -22.14 12.20 9.92
CA THR A 141 -22.38 13.64 9.74
C THR A 141 -22.32 14.09 8.27
N GLY A 142 -22.02 13.18 7.34
CA GLY A 142 -21.83 13.52 5.93
C GLY A 142 -20.58 14.40 5.70
N ALA A 143 -19.45 14.02 6.31
CA ALA A 143 -18.19 14.78 6.33
C ALA A 143 -18.29 16.15 7.04
N GLY A 144 -19.12 16.25 8.09
CA GLY A 144 -19.42 17.52 8.76
C GLY A 144 -18.22 18.13 9.50
N VAL A 145 -17.36 17.30 10.11
CA VAL A 145 -16.18 17.78 10.84
C VAL A 145 -15.15 18.32 9.85
N TYR A 146 -14.93 17.59 8.75
CA TYR A 146 -14.06 18.05 7.66
C TYR A 146 -14.56 19.36 7.04
N GLN A 147 -15.85 19.49 6.77
CA GLN A 147 -16.44 20.73 6.25
C GLN A 147 -16.25 21.91 7.22
N ALA A 148 -16.47 21.69 8.52
CA ALA A 148 -16.25 22.72 9.53
C ALA A 148 -14.78 23.16 9.60
N LEU A 149 -13.83 22.23 9.52
CA LEU A 149 -12.40 22.54 9.42
C LEU A 149 -12.10 23.39 8.19
N ARG A 150 -12.64 23.02 7.02
CA ARG A 150 -12.44 23.72 5.75
C ARG A 150 -12.99 25.15 5.78
N VAL A 151 -14.12 25.37 6.45
CA VAL A 151 -14.64 26.72 6.71
C VAL A 151 -13.74 27.50 7.66
N ALA A 152 -13.25 26.87 8.73
CA ALA A 152 -12.39 27.54 9.72
C ALA A 152 -11.03 28.00 9.17
N ILE A 153 -10.55 27.38 8.08
CA ILE A 153 -9.31 27.77 7.39
C ILE A 153 -9.55 28.63 6.14
N ASP A 154 -10.76 29.15 5.95
CA ASP A 154 -11.16 30.00 4.82
C ASP A 154 -11.02 29.32 3.44
N ASP A 155 -11.27 28.01 3.39
CA ASP A 155 -11.23 27.19 2.16
C ASP A 155 -12.44 26.26 2.07
N PRO A 156 -13.67 26.80 2.03
CA PRO A 156 -14.90 26.02 2.06
C PRO A 156 -14.97 25.06 0.88
N ILE A 157 -15.43 23.84 1.15
CA ILE A 157 -15.52 22.76 0.17
C ILE A 157 -16.98 22.40 -0.06
N ARG A 158 -17.30 21.98 -1.29
CA ARG A 158 -18.62 21.41 -1.58
C ARG A 158 -18.82 20.10 -0.79
N PRO A 159 -20.02 19.85 -0.23
CA PRO A 159 -20.28 18.66 0.59
C PRO A 159 -19.97 17.32 -0.11
N ASP A 160 -20.27 17.20 -1.41
CA ASP A 160 -20.01 15.98 -2.19
C ASP A 160 -18.51 15.69 -2.34
N LEU A 161 -17.70 16.73 -2.51
CA LEU A 161 -16.24 16.62 -2.57
C LEU A 161 -15.63 16.34 -1.19
N ALA A 162 -16.24 16.87 -0.12
CA ALA A 162 -15.82 16.58 1.26
C ALA A 162 -15.97 15.09 1.57
N ILE A 163 -17.13 14.50 1.28
CA ILE A 163 -17.40 13.07 1.45
C ILE A 163 -16.35 12.24 0.70
N LYS A 164 -16.13 12.57 -0.59
CA LYS A 164 -15.14 11.89 -1.42
C LYS A 164 -13.72 11.98 -0.85
N ASN A 165 -13.31 13.15 -0.35
CA ASN A 165 -11.97 13.36 0.20
C ASN A 165 -11.78 12.58 1.50
N VAL A 166 -12.74 12.65 2.42
CA VAL A 166 -12.68 11.92 3.71
C VAL A 166 -12.73 10.41 3.49
N ALA A 167 -13.49 9.93 2.50
CA ALA A 167 -13.54 8.52 2.14
C ALA A 167 -12.15 7.94 1.79
N GLN A 168 -11.21 8.78 1.31
CA GLN A 168 -9.84 8.35 1.01
C GLN A 168 -9.10 7.84 2.27
N GLY A 169 -9.44 8.38 3.44
CA GLY A 169 -8.91 7.91 4.72
C GLY A 169 -9.25 6.45 5.01
N GLY A 170 -10.39 5.95 4.51
CA GLY A 170 -10.82 4.55 4.66
C GLY A 170 -9.88 3.56 3.98
N PHE A 171 -9.27 3.93 2.84
CA PHE A 171 -8.31 3.09 2.12
C PHE A 171 -7.02 2.92 2.93
N VAL A 172 -6.51 4.04 3.47
CA VAL A 172 -5.31 4.05 4.31
C VAL A 172 -5.55 3.26 5.59
N LEU A 173 -6.69 3.50 6.24
CA LEU A 173 -7.09 2.79 7.44
C LEU A 173 -7.15 1.28 7.18
N ALA A 174 -7.77 0.84 6.08
CA ALA A 174 -7.87 -0.57 5.72
C ALA A 174 -6.49 -1.24 5.50
N VAL A 175 -5.53 -0.55 4.86
CA VAL A 175 -4.17 -1.09 4.65
C VAL A 175 -3.39 -1.21 5.96
N LEU A 176 -3.48 -0.20 6.83
CA LEU A 176 -2.70 -0.14 8.07
C LEU A 176 -3.33 -0.93 9.22
N THR A 177 -4.64 -1.21 9.17
CA THR A 177 -5.39 -1.89 10.24
C THR A 177 -4.79 -3.22 10.68
N PRO A 178 -4.36 -4.16 9.81
CA PRO A 178 -3.85 -5.45 10.28
C PRO A 178 -2.61 -5.30 11.17
N ALA A 179 -1.67 -4.44 10.77
CA ALA A 179 -0.47 -4.15 11.56
C ALA A 179 -0.80 -3.32 12.82
N ALA A 180 -1.66 -2.32 12.70
CA ALA A 180 -2.03 -1.41 13.78
C ALA A 180 -2.87 -2.12 14.88
N ALA A 181 -3.80 -2.99 14.50
CA ALA A 181 -4.59 -3.77 15.46
C ALA A 181 -3.71 -4.78 16.22
N LEU A 182 -2.78 -5.46 15.53
CA LEU A 182 -1.83 -6.35 16.19
C LEU A 182 -0.86 -5.58 17.09
N ALA A 183 -0.45 -4.38 16.68
CA ALA A 183 0.35 -3.47 17.49
C ALA A 183 -0.38 -3.10 18.80
N GLY A 184 -1.67 -2.77 18.74
CA GLY A 184 -2.50 -2.53 19.91
C GLY A 184 -2.51 -3.72 20.88
N TRP A 185 -2.74 -4.93 20.36
CA TRP A 185 -2.72 -6.14 21.18
C TRP A 185 -1.36 -6.41 21.83
N ARG A 186 -0.25 -6.29 21.07
CA ARG A 186 1.11 -6.57 21.59
C ARG A 186 1.64 -5.51 22.56
N THR A 187 1.09 -4.30 22.55
CA THR A 187 1.58 -3.17 23.35
C THR A 187 0.68 -2.79 24.53
N GLY A 188 -0.38 -3.57 24.79
CA GLY A 188 -1.27 -3.45 25.95
C GLY A 188 -2.58 -2.69 25.71
N GLY A 189 -2.90 -2.32 24.46
CA GLY A 189 -4.16 -1.65 24.10
C GLY A 189 -5.38 -2.58 23.97
N GLY A 190 -5.17 -3.90 24.02
CA GLY A 190 -6.24 -4.89 23.88
C GLY A 190 -6.88 -4.89 22.48
N ILE A 191 -8.17 -5.23 22.41
CA ILE A 191 -8.93 -5.33 21.15
C ILE A 191 -9.53 -3.98 20.68
N TRP A 192 -9.67 -3.02 21.59
CA TRP A 192 -10.40 -1.76 21.35
C TRP A 192 -9.87 -0.94 20.18
N PRO A 193 -8.54 -0.76 19.98
CA PRO A 193 -8.04 -0.08 18.80
C PRO A 193 -8.52 -0.71 17.50
N GLY A 194 -8.51 -2.06 17.42
CA GLY A 194 -8.99 -2.78 16.24
C GLY A 194 -10.49 -2.62 16.00
N VAL A 195 -11.30 -2.58 17.07
CA VAL A 195 -12.75 -2.34 16.99
C VAL A 195 -13.04 -0.94 16.41
N LEU A 196 -12.35 0.09 16.89
CA LEU A 196 -12.51 1.46 16.37
C LEU A 196 -12.08 1.59 14.91
N MET A 197 -11.00 0.92 14.51
CA MET A 197 -10.58 0.85 13.10
C MET A 197 -11.65 0.18 12.22
N ALA A 198 -12.19 -0.96 12.66
CA ALA A 198 -13.25 -1.67 11.93
C ALA A 198 -14.53 -0.84 11.81
N ALA A 199 -14.90 -0.12 12.88
CA ALA A 199 -16.03 0.82 12.86
C ALA A 199 -15.81 1.94 11.85
N GLY A 200 -14.62 2.53 11.79
CA GLY A 200 -14.29 3.56 10.80
C GLY A 200 -14.30 3.06 9.36
N ILE A 201 -13.75 1.87 9.10
CA ILE A 201 -13.80 1.23 7.76
C ILE A 201 -15.25 0.97 7.34
N THR A 202 -16.06 0.47 8.26
CA THR A 202 -17.48 0.19 8.02
C THR A 202 -18.27 1.47 7.79
N GLY A 203 -18.01 2.51 8.59
CA GLY A 203 -18.59 3.84 8.43
C GLY A 203 -18.23 4.46 7.07
N ALA A 204 -16.98 4.33 6.64
CA ALA A 204 -16.56 4.81 5.32
C ALA A 204 -17.31 4.11 4.17
N SER A 205 -17.63 2.82 4.30
CA SER A 205 -18.40 2.11 3.27
C SER A 205 -19.87 2.48 3.25
N PHE A 206 -20.54 2.52 4.39
CA PHE A 206 -22.00 2.74 4.42
C PHE A 206 -22.41 4.21 4.42
N GLY A 207 -21.53 5.13 4.87
CA GLY A 207 -21.84 6.56 4.97
C GLY A 207 -21.07 7.45 4.00
N LEU A 208 -20.02 6.95 3.34
CA LEU A 208 -19.20 7.75 2.40
C LEU A 208 -19.06 7.08 1.01
N ASP A 209 -19.91 6.11 0.67
CA ASP A 209 -19.97 5.39 -0.61
C ASP A 209 -18.64 4.75 -1.06
N ALA A 210 -17.85 4.23 -0.10
CA ALA A 210 -16.58 3.56 -0.37
C ALA A 210 -16.62 2.06 -0.07
N ASP A 211 -17.04 1.24 -1.04
CA ASP A 211 -17.15 -0.23 -0.85
C ASP A 211 -15.79 -0.95 -0.72
N ALA A 212 -14.76 -0.42 -1.38
CA ALA A 212 -13.46 -1.09 -1.47
C ALA A 212 -12.78 -1.32 -0.11
N PRO A 213 -12.81 -0.39 0.87
CA PRO A 213 -12.32 -0.61 2.23
C PRO A 213 -12.86 -1.86 2.94
N VAL A 214 -14.17 -2.11 2.91
CA VAL A 214 -14.74 -3.31 3.55
C VAL A 214 -14.30 -4.58 2.83
N ILE A 215 -14.29 -4.58 1.50
CA ILE A 215 -13.79 -5.72 0.70
C ILE A 215 -12.33 -6.02 1.05
N ALA A 216 -11.48 -4.99 1.10
CA ALA A 216 -10.07 -5.12 1.46
C ALA A 216 -9.88 -5.65 2.88
N LEU A 217 -10.70 -5.21 3.85
CA LEU A 217 -10.67 -5.71 5.22
C LEU A 217 -11.02 -7.21 5.27
N VAL A 218 -12.09 -7.63 4.60
CA VAL A 218 -12.51 -9.04 4.54
C VAL A 218 -11.41 -9.91 3.92
N LEU A 219 -10.90 -9.53 2.75
CA LEU A 219 -9.85 -10.28 2.06
C LEU A 219 -8.54 -10.33 2.88
N SER A 220 -8.19 -9.22 3.54
CA SER A 220 -7.05 -9.14 4.45
C SER A 220 -7.19 -10.09 5.64
N THR A 221 -8.36 -10.12 6.29
CA THR A 221 -8.63 -11.01 7.42
C THR A 221 -8.61 -12.48 6.98
N LEU A 222 -9.20 -12.82 5.83
CA LEU A 222 -9.17 -14.18 5.28
C LEU A 222 -7.74 -14.61 4.94
N ALA A 223 -6.94 -13.73 4.34
CA ALA A 223 -5.54 -14.00 4.04
C ALA A 223 -4.71 -14.21 5.31
N ALA A 224 -4.86 -13.33 6.30
CA ALA A 224 -4.18 -13.47 7.59
C ALA A 224 -4.59 -14.77 8.30
N TRP A 225 -5.88 -15.10 8.30
CA TRP A 225 -6.38 -16.37 8.85
C TRP A 225 -5.79 -17.59 8.13
N ALA A 226 -5.76 -17.58 6.80
CA ALA A 226 -5.17 -18.66 6.01
C ALA A 226 -3.68 -18.85 6.34
N VAL A 227 -2.92 -17.76 6.45
CA VAL A 227 -1.49 -17.81 6.84
C VAL A 227 -1.31 -18.32 8.26
N TRP A 228 -2.14 -17.88 9.20
CA TRP A 228 -2.11 -18.40 10.57
C TRP A 228 -2.44 -19.90 10.62
N ARG A 229 -3.41 -20.37 9.81
CA ARG A 229 -3.84 -21.77 9.76
C ARG A 229 -2.83 -22.68 9.05
N TRP A 230 -2.21 -22.19 7.98
CA TRP A 230 -1.25 -22.91 7.12
C TRP A 230 0.05 -22.11 6.92
N PRO A 231 0.89 -21.96 7.96
CA PRO A 231 2.01 -21.01 7.96
C PRO A 231 3.12 -21.31 6.93
N ARG A 232 3.17 -22.53 6.37
CA ARG A 232 4.10 -22.86 5.28
C ARG A 232 3.46 -22.68 3.89
N GLY A 233 2.23 -23.14 3.72
CA GLY A 233 1.58 -23.26 2.42
C GLY A 233 0.89 -21.97 1.97
N ALA A 234 0.11 -21.35 2.85
CA ALA A 234 -0.71 -20.19 2.49
C ALA A 234 0.10 -18.99 2.00
N PRO A 235 1.24 -18.58 2.63
CA PRO A 235 2.05 -17.48 2.08
C PRO A 235 2.56 -17.75 0.66
N ARG A 236 2.93 -19.00 0.33
CA ARG A 236 3.38 -19.36 -1.02
C ARG A 236 2.23 -19.33 -2.02
N ALA A 237 1.07 -19.86 -1.64
CA ALA A 237 -0.12 -19.86 -2.49
C ALA A 237 -0.62 -18.43 -2.76
N ILE A 238 -0.71 -17.59 -1.72
CA ILE A 238 -1.11 -16.19 -1.85
C ILE A 238 -0.07 -15.39 -2.65
N GLY A 239 1.22 -15.62 -2.38
CA GLY A 239 2.31 -15.00 -3.15
C GLY A 239 2.27 -15.40 -4.62
N ALA A 240 2.00 -16.68 -4.92
CA ALA A 240 1.84 -17.16 -6.30
C ALA A 240 0.59 -16.55 -6.95
N GLY A 241 -0.52 -16.43 -6.22
CA GLY A 241 -1.71 -15.72 -6.67
C GLY A 241 -1.45 -14.25 -6.97
N ALA A 242 -0.69 -13.55 -6.13
CA ALA A 242 -0.29 -12.16 -6.35
C ALA A 242 0.65 -12.00 -7.57
N GLY A 243 1.61 -12.92 -7.71
CA GLY A 243 2.48 -12.96 -8.89
C GLY A 243 1.67 -13.23 -10.16
N LEU A 244 0.78 -14.22 -10.15
CA LEU A 244 -0.11 -14.53 -11.26
C LEU A 244 -1.06 -13.37 -11.58
N PHE A 245 -1.55 -12.66 -10.56
CA PHE A 245 -2.36 -11.46 -10.74
C PHE A 245 -1.60 -10.40 -11.55
N PHE A 246 -0.36 -10.07 -11.21
CA PHE A 246 0.44 -9.14 -12.02
C PHE A 246 0.75 -9.69 -13.41
N PHE A 247 1.08 -10.97 -13.53
CA PHE A 247 1.50 -11.56 -14.79
C PHE A 247 0.35 -11.77 -15.78
N ALA A 248 -0.80 -12.28 -15.33
CA ALA A 248 -1.85 -12.78 -16.20
C ALA A 248 -3.02 -11.81 -16.45
N THR A 249 -3.06 -10.64 -15.79
CA THR A 249 -4.22 -9.73 -15.88
C THR A 249 -4.62 -9.35 -17.32
N PRO A 250 -3.70 -8.98 -18.25
CA PRO A 250 -4.10 -8.70 -19.63
C PRO A 250 -4.75 -9.90 -20.32
N GLY A 251 -4.22 -11.11 -20.06
CA GLY A 251 -4.79 -12.35 -20.56
C GLY A 251 -6.18 -12.64 -19.98
N ILE A 252 -6.41 -12.36 -18.70
CA ILE A 252 -7.73 -12.50 -18.07
C ILE A 252 -8.74 -11.56 -18.74
N VAL A 253 -8.39 -10.29 -18.96
CA VAL A 253 -9.26 -9.32 -19.66
C VAL A 253 -9.52 -9.79 -21.09
N TRP A 254 -8.51 -10.27 -21.81
CA TRP A 254 -8.67 -10.78 -23.16
C TRP A 254 -9.60 -12.01 -23.21
N ILE A 255 -9.36 -13.03 -22.39
CA ILE A 255 -10.17 -14.26 -22.33
C ILE A 255 -11.63 -13.93 -21.98
N THR A 256 -11.85 -13.13 -20.95
CA THR A 256 -13.22 -12.76 -20.52
C THR A 256 -14.00 -11.98 -21.57
N ARG A 257 -13.31 -11.21 -22.43
CA ARG A 257 -13.91 -10.57 -23.61
C ARG A 257 -14.26 -11.56 -24.71
N GLN A 258 -13.40 -12.54 -24.99
CA GLN A 258 -13.67 -13.59 -26.00
C GLN A 258 -14.87 -14.46 -25.59
N LEU A 259 -15.05 -14.71 -24.29
CA LEU A 259 -16.18 -15.45 -23.75
C LEU A 259 -17.47 -14.63 -23.63
N GLY A 260 -17.44 -13.32 -23.91
CA GLY A 260 -18.57 -12.40 -23.75
C GLY A 260 -18.91 -12.03 -22.29
N TRP A 261 -18.19 -12.59 -21.31
CA TRP A 261 -18.41 -12.33 -19.88
C TRP A 261 -18.07 -10.89 -19.49
N PHE A 262 -17.04 -10.32 -20.11
CA PHE A 262 -16.59 -8.97 -19.79
C PHE A 262 -17.69 -7.94 -20.08
N GLN A 263 -18.28 -7.99 -21.29
CA GLN A 263 -19.33 -7.07 -21.72
C GLN A 263 -20.63 -7.30 -20.92
N ALA A 264 -20.95 -8.56 -20.62
CA ALA A 264 -22.12 -8.89 -19.81
C ALA A 264 -22.02 -8.32 -18.38
N LEU A 265 -20.83 -8.35 -17.78
CA LEU A 265 -20.56 -7.75 -16.47
C LEU A 265 -20.53 -6.21 -16.54
N GLU A 266 -19.86 -5.64 -17.54
CA GLU A 266 -19.75 -4.19 -17.73
C GLU A 266 -21.13 -3.51 -17.84
N ALA A 267 -22.12 -4.19 -18.42
CA ALA A 267 -23.50 -3.71 -18.54
C ALA A 267 -24.32 -3.78 -17.24
N GLN A 268 -23.89 -4.56 -16.24
CA GLN A 268 -24.63 -4.80 -14.99
C GLN A 268 -24.06 -4.04 -13.78
N VAL A 269 -22.85 -3.51 -13.89
CA VAL A 269 -22.19 -2.78 -12.80
C VAL A 269 -22.56 -1.29 -12.82
N PRO A 270 -22.47 -0.59 -11.66
CA PRO A 270 -22.68 0.86 -11.60
C PRO A 270 -21.75 1.62 -12.57
N LEU A 271 -22.16 2.83 -12.97
CA LEU A 271 -21.44 3.65 -13.95
C LEU A 271 -19.94 3.82 -13.61
N SER A 272 -19.60 4.03 -12.34
CA SER A 272 -18.20 4.17 -11.90
C SER A 272 -17.35 2.92 -12.18
N TRP A 273 -17.92 1.73 -12.02
CA TRP A 273 -17.27 0.46 -12.34
C TRP A 273 -17.23 0.20 -13.85
N SER A 274 -18.33 0.49 -14.56
CA SER A 274 -18.39 0.38 -16.02
C SER A 274 -17.30 1.23 -16.69
N MET A 275 -17.11 2.48 -16.24
CA MET A 275 -16.01 3.34 -16.73
C MET A 275 -14.62 2.73 -16.48
N ARG A 276 -14.38 2.13 -15.30
CA ARG A 276 -13.11 1.45 -15.01
C ARG A 276 -12.89 0.24 -15.91
N MET A 277 -13.94 -0.58 -16.12
CA MET A 277 -13.87 -1.71 -17.04
C MET A 277 -13.57 -1.26 -18.47
N SER A 278 -14.18 -0.17 -18.93
CA SER A 278 -13.83 0.44 -20.22
C SER A 278 -12.35 0.82 -20.27
N TYR A 279 -11.77 1.41 -19.22
CA TYR A 279 -10.32 1.68 -19.16
C TYR A 279 -9.49 0.40 -19.25
N TRP A 280 -9.92 -0.68 -18.59
CA TRP A 280 -9.21 -1.96 -18.62
C TRP A 280 -9.21 -2.59 -20.01
N ARG A 281 -10.34 -2.46 -20.73
CA ARG A 281 -10.46 -2.92 -22.12
C ARG A 281 -9.48 -2.18 -23.03
N HIS A 282 -9.44 -0.85 -22.96
CA HIS A 282 -8.48 -0.05 -23.75
C HIS A 282 -7.03 -0.33 -23.37
N ALA A 283 -6.73 -0.46 -22.07
CA ALA A 283 -5.40 -0.85 -21.62
C ALA A 283 -4.96 -2.19 -22.21
N ALA A 284 -5.83 -3.20 -22.20
CA ALA A 284 -5.54 -4.51 -22.79
C ALA A 284 -5.30 -4.45 -24.31
N ASP A 285 -6.06 -3.63 -25.03
CA ASP A 285 -5.86 -3.42 -26.47
C ASP A 285 -4.45 -2.81 -26.73
N TRP A 286 -4.09 -1.73 -26.03
CA TRP A 286 -2.78 -1.09 -26.18
C TRP A 286 -1.59 -1.91 -25.66
N ILE A 287 -1.79 -2.76 -24.66
CA ILE A 287 -0.75 -3.72 -24.25
C ILE A 287 -0.40 -4.66 -25.42
N GLY A 288 -1.38 -5.02 -26.25
CA GLY A 288 -1.18 -5.86 -27.44
C GLY A 288 -0.20 -5.27 -28.46
N ASP A 289 -0.10 -3.94 -28.54
CA ASP A 289 0.79 -3.26 -29.50
C ASP A 289 2.26 -3.35 -29.08
N HIS A 290 2.55 -3.25 -27.76
CA HIS A 290 3.92 -3.24 -27.20
C HIS A 290 4.08 -4.18 -25.98
N PRO A 291 3.81 -5.49 -26.11
CA PRO A 291 3.67 -6.40 -24.97
C PRO A 291 4.97 -6.62 -24.19
N PHE A 292 6.12 -6.54 -24.86
CA PHE A 292 7.42 -6.80 -24.21
C PHE A 292 7.96 -5.57 -23.46
N ARG A 293 7.99 -4.42 -24.13
CA ARG A 293 8.62 -3.19 -23.62
C ARG A 293 7.65 -2.22 -22.92
N GLY A 294 6.36 -2.29 -23.23
CA GLY A 294 5.37 -1.29 -22.82
C GLY A 294 5.51 0.03 -23.58
N TRP A 295 4.57 0.94 -23.33
CA TRP A 295 4.52 2.27 -23.95
C TRP A 295 5.45 3.29 -23.30
N GLY A 296 6.07 2.96 -22.17
CA GLY A 296 6.88 3.87 -21.37
C GLY A 296 6.16 4.32 -20.10
N VAL A 297 6.93 4.60 -19.05
CA VAL A 297 6.41 5.15 -17.79
C VAL A 297 5.60 6.43 -18.06
N ASP A 298 4.50 6.61 -17.34
CA ASP A 298 3.53 7.71 -17.50
C ASP A 298 2.76 7.75 -18.84
N ALA A 299 2.95 6.78 -19.75
CA ALA A 299 2.27 6.77 -21.06
C ALA A 299 0.74 6.86 -20.96
N SER A 300 0.15 6.24 -19.94
CA SER A 300 -1.31 6.23 -19.75
C SER A 300 -1.93 7.62 -19.61
N ARG A 301 -1.14 8.64 -19.25
CA ARG A 301 -1.58 10.04 -19.17
C ARG A 301 -1.91 10.65 -20.53
N MET A 302 -1.35 10.09 -21.60
CA MET A 302 -1.52 10.56 -22.98
C MET A 302 -2.61 9.81 -23.73
N PHE A 303 -3.24 8.81 -23.12
CA PHE A 303 -4.18 7.89 -23.79
C PHE A 303 -5.65 8.29 -23.60
N GLY A 304 -5.90 9.57 -23.35
CA GLY A 304 -7.24 10.13 -23.35
C GLY A 304 -7.86 10.07 -24.76
N PRO A 305 -9.18 9.80 -24.90
CA PRO A 305 -10.15 9.60 -23.83
C PRO A 305 -10.27 8.14 -23.33
N GLY A 306 -9.56 7.18 -23.93
CA GLY A 306 -9.71 5.76 -23.59
C GLY A 306 -9.21 5.39 -22.18
N ILE A 307 -8.27 6.15 -21.63
CA ILE A 307 -7.86 6.12 -20.23
C ILE A 307 -7.75 7.56 -19.71
N THR A 308 -8.35 7.85 -18.55
CA THR A 308 -8.15 9.12 -17.83
C THR A 308 -7.06 8.95 -16.78
N LEU A 309 -5.88 9.52 -17.04
CA LEU A 309 -4.66 9.43 -16.22
C LEU A 309 -4.05 8.02 -16.11
N HIS A 310 -4.81 7.02 -15.68
CA HIS A 310 -4.36 5.64 -15.44
C HIS A 310 -5.56 4.66 -15.42
N PRO A 311 -5.34 3.35 -15.64
CA PRO A 311 -6.44 2.39 -15.77
C PRO A 311 -7.15 2.00 -14.46
N HIS A 312 -6.77 2.58 -13.31
CA HIS A 312 -7.26 2.17 -11.98
C HIS A 312 -7.06 0.67 -11.66
N ASN A 313 -6.09 0.04 -12.33
CA ASN A 313 -5.70 -1.36 -12.12
C ASN A 313 -4.18 -1.46 -12.28
N GLY A 314 -3.49 -1.80 -11.19
CA GLY A 314 -2.05 -1.79 -11.07
C GLY A 314 -1.37 -2.73 -12.05
N PRO A 315 -1.74 -4.02 -12.13
CA PRO A 315 -1.21 -4.92 -13.16
C PRO A 315 -1.35 -4.38 -14.57
N LEU A 316 -2.55 -3.90 -14.96
CA LEU A 316 -2.75 -3.35 -16.30
C LEU A 316 -1.88 -2.12 -16.53
N GLN A 317 -1.72 -1.24 -15.53
CA GLN A 317 -0.83 -0.09 -15.65
C GLN A 317 0.63 -0.51 -15.81
N VAL A 318 1.11 -1.47 -15.02
CA VAL A 318 2.48 -2.00 -15.13
C VAL A 318 2.71 -2.61 -16.51
N TRP A 319 1.76 -3.39 -17.03
CA TRP A 319 1.86 -3.95 -18.39
C TRP A 319 1.84 -2.86 -19.46
N LEU A 320 0.90 -1.93 -19.38
CA LEU A 320 0.73 -0.87 -20.37
C LEU A 320 2.00 -0.01 -20.48
N GLU A 321 2.60 0.35 -19.35
CA GLU A 321 3.73 1.27 -19.31
C GLU A 321 5.09 0.56 -19.41
N LEU A 322 5.25 -0.60 -18.77
CA LEU A 322 6.55 -1.27 -18.60
C LEU A 322 6.63 -2.66 -19.28
N GLY A 323 5.54 -3.15 -19.86
CA GLY A 323 5.49 -4.42 -20.58
C GLY A 323 5.80 -5.65 -19.73
N LEU A 324 6.14 -6.75 -20.41
CA LEU A 324 6.51 -8.03 -19.80
C LEU A 324 7.62 -7.91 -18.76
N ILE A 325 8.61 -7.03 -19.00
CA ILE A 325 9.74 -6.84 -18.06
C ILE A 325 9.23 -6.28 -16.74
N GLY A 326 8.43 -5.20 -16.79
CA GLY A 326 7.83 -4.62 -15.59
C GLY A 326 6.87 -5.59 -14.89
N ALA A 327 6.02 -6.27 -15.67
CA ALA A 327 5.07 -7.23 -15.13
C ALA A 327 5.77 -8.40 -14.43
N THR A 328 6.83 -8.93 -15.01
CA THR A 328 7.63 -10.01 -14.42
C THR A 328 8.30 -9.55 -13.13
N ALA A 329 8.92 -8.36 -13.13
CA ALA A 329 9.57 -7.83 -11.93
C ALA A 329 8.57 -7.55 -10.80
N ALA A 330 7.40 -6.99 -11.10
CA ALA A 330 6.31 -6.82 -10.12
C ALA A 330 5.80 -8.17 -9.60
N SER A 331 5.66 -9.16 -10.48
CA SER A 331 5.23 -10.52 -10.12
C SER A 331 6.22 -11.19 -9.17
N VAL A 332 7.52 -11.11 -9.48
CA VAL A 332 8.60 -11.63 -8.64
C VAL A 332 8.64 -10.91 -7.29
N PHE A 333 8.52 -9.58 -7.29
CA PHE A 333 8.49 -8.78 -6.06
C PHE A 333 7.38 -9.28 -5.13
N TRP A 334 6.13 -9.30 -5.60
CA TRP A 334 4.99 -9.71 -4.77
C TRP A 334 5.05 -11.17 -4.34
N PHE A 335 5.47 -12.07 -5.24
CA PHE A 335 5.67 -13.48 -4.89
C PHE A 335 6.69 -13.62 -3.76
N VAL A 336 7.89 -13.02 -3.90
CA VAL A 336 8.98 -13.17 -2.94
C VAL A 336 8.60 -12.59 -1.58
N VAL A 337 8.09 -11.36 -1.53
CA VAL A 337 7.82 -10.68 -0.24
C VAL A 337 6.73 -11.39 0.57
N ILE A 338 5.70 -11.93 -0.10
CA ILE A 338 4.62 -12.67 0.53
C ILE A 338 5.09 -14.09 0.88
N ALA A 339 5.73 -14.81 -0.05
CA ALA A 339 6.21 -16.17 0.21
C ALA A 339 7.26 -16.22 1.34
N ALA A 340 8.06 -15.16 1.51
CA ALA A 340 9.03 -15.03 2.60
C ALA A 340 8.38 -15.00 4.00
N GLN A 341 7.07 -14.75 4.09
CA GLN A 341 6.31 -14.87 5.34
C GLN A 341 6.04 -16.34 5.73
N GLY A 342 6.44 -17.30 4.88
CA GLY A 342 6.36 -18.74 5.16
C GLY A 342 7.20 -19.16 6.37
N GLY A 343 6.62 -19.95 7.28
CA GLY A 343 7.29 -20.40 8.51
C GLY A 343 6.79 -21.74 9.04
N GLN A 344 7.59 -22.38 9.89
CA GLN A 344 7.26 -23.67 10.50
C GLN A 344 6.22 -23.56 11.62
N ARG A 345 6.15 -22.39 12.28
CA ARG A 345 5.27 -22.09 13.41
C ARG A 345 4.25 -21.02 13.02
N ARG A 346 3.12 -21.01 13.72
CA ARG A 346 2.13 -19.93 13.61
C ARG A 346 2.73 -18.65 14.16
N ASP A 347 2.60 -17.57 13.40
CA ASP A 347 3.07 -16.25 13.79
C ASP A 347 2.07 -15.20 13.30
N LEU A 348 1.42 -14.53 14.24
CA LEU A 348 0.43 -13.50 13.94
C LEU A 348 1.05 -12.31 13.20
N GLY A 349 2.32 -11.97 13.46
CA GLY A 349 3.02 -10.88 12.77
C GLY A 349 3.20 -11.17 11.28
N ARG A 350 3.45 -12.43 10.92
CA ARG A 350 3.54 -12.88 9.52
C ARG A 350 2.17 -12.94 8.86
N ALA A 351 1.17 -13.43 9.60
CA ALA A 351 -0.21 -13.45 9.14
C ALA A 351 -0.73 -12.04 8.79
N VAL A 352 -0.57 -11.07 9.69
CA VAL A 352 -1.02 -9.69 9.41
C VAL A 352 -0.19 -9.01 8.33
N ALA A 353 1.10 -9.34 8.17
CA ALA A 353 1.88 -8.80 7.06
C ALA A 353 1.36 -9.26 5.69
N VAL A 354 0.96 -10.52 5.56
CA VAL A 354 0.29 -11.01 4.35
C VAL A 354 -1.11 -10.39 4.21
N GLY A 355 -1.87 -10.24 5.29
CA GLY A 355 -3.15 -9.53 5.28
C GLY A 355 -3.03 -8.08 4.79
N THR A 356 -2.05 -7.33 5.30
CA THR A 356 -1.72 -5.97 4.85
C THR A 356 -1.34 -5.93 3.38
N ALA A 357 -0.52 -6.88 2.90
CA ALA A 357 -0.21 -6.99 1.47
C ALA A 357 -1.46 -7.24 0.62
N VAL A 358 -2.37 -8.11 1.06
CA VAL A 358 -3.64 -8.39 0.36
C VAL A 358 -4.56 -7.17 0.37
N ALA A 359 -4.66 -6.43 1.47
CA ALA A 359 -5.41 -5.16 1.51
C ALA A 359 -4.85 -4.16 0.48
N TYR A 360 -3.52 -3.98 0.44
CA TYR A 360 -2.86 -3.10 -0.51
C TYR A 360 -3.10 -3.53 -1.98
N LEU A 361 -2.96 -4.83 -2.25
CA LEU A 361 -3.17 -5.40 -3.59
C LEU A 361 -4.64 -5.31 -4.04
N THR A 362 -5.59 -5.40 -3.11
CA THR A 362 -7.02 -5.25 -3.41
C THR A 362 -7.30 -3.87 -4.00
N PHE A 363 -6.76 -2.80 -3.40
CA PHE A 363 -6.92 -1.45 -3.94
C PHE A 363 -6.10 -1.20 -5.20
N SER A 364 -4.94 -1.86 -5.32
CA SER A 364 -4.18 -1.87 -6.57
C SER A 364 -4.99 -2.46 -7.71
N ALA A 365 -5.89 -3.41 -7.46
CA ALA A 365 -6.72 -4.01 -8.50
C ALA A 365 -7.81 -3.09 -9.07
N VAL A 366 -8.31 -2.11 -8.28
CA VAL A 366 -9.57 -1.42 -8.62
C VAL A 366 -9.63 0.09 -8.31
N SER A 367 -8.65 0.68 -7.63
CA SER A 367 -8.79 2.03 -7.07
C SER A 367 -7.79 3.06 -7.60
N PHE A 368 -6.49 2.78 -7.54
CA PHE A 368 -5.46 3.82 -7.71
C PHE A 368 -4.44 3.45 -8.79
N GLY A 369 -3.82 4.48 -9.37
CA GLY A 369 -2.65 4.31 -10.21
C GLY A 369 -1.48 3.79 -9.37
N VAL A 370 -0.80 2.76 -9.87
CA VAL A 370 0.26 2.06 -9.12
C VAL A 370 1.46 2.96 -8.81
N TRP A 371 1.64 4.03 -9.59
CA TRP A 371 2.72 5.00 -9.41
C TRP A 371 2.36 6.23 -8.58
N GLN A 372 1.15 6.31 -8.02
CA GLN A 372 0.78 7.44 -7.19
C GLN A 372 1.67 7.46 -5.94
N GLU A 373 2.37 8.57 -5.73
CA GLU A 373 3.43 8.69 -4.71
C GLU A 373 2.91 8.45 -3.30
N TRP A 374 1.72 9.01 -3.00
CA TRP A 374 1.09 8.81 -1.70
C TRP A 374 0.71 7.35 -1.47
N TRP A 375 0.31 6.64 -2.52
CA TRP A 375 -0.07 5.24 -2.43
C TRP A 375 1.14 4.34 -2.21
N LEU A 376 2.26 4.62 -2.90
CA LEU A 376 3.54 3.95 -2.64
C LEU A 376 4.07 4.25 -1.24
N ALA A 377 3.90 5.49 -0.75
CA ALA A 377 4.24 5.88 0.60
C ALA A 377 3.45 5.12 1.66
N VAL A 378 2.12 4.96 1.49
CA VAL A 378 1.29 4.11 2.35
C VAL A 378 1.78 2.67 2.34
N GLY A 379 2.18 2.13 1.19
CA GLY A 379 2.80 0.80 1.08
C GLY A 379 4.11 0.68 1.87
N GLY A 380 5.01 1.66 1.75
CA GLY A 380 6.27 1.71 2.50
C GLY A 380 6.06 1.80 4.02
N LEU A 381 5.11 2.62 4.44
CA LEU A 381 4.63 2.74 5.83
C LEU A 381 4.05 1.44 6.37
N ALA A 382 3.21 0.78 5.58
CA ALA A 382 2.60 -0.49 5.94
C ALA A 382 3.66 -1.58 6.09
N ALA A 383 4.65 -1.64 5.19
CA ALA A 383 5.78 -2.56 5.29
C ALA A 383 6.63 -2.29 6.55
N ALA A 384 6.90 -1.02 6.88
CA ALA A 384 7.60 -0.63 8.10
C ALA A 384 6.81 -1.04 9.35
N GLY A 385 5.50 -0.77 9.39
CA GLY A 385 4.61 -1.20 10.49
C GLY A 385 4.57 -2.72 10.66
N CYS A 386 4.50 -3.47 9.56
CA CYS A 386 4.55 -4.93 9.58
C CYS A 386 5.87 -5.46 10.14
N LEU A 387 7.01 -4.90 9.72
CA LEU A 387 8.31 -5.32 10.25
C LEU A 387 8.47 -4.96 11.73
N ALA A 388 8.03 -3.77 12.12
CA ALA A 388 8.04 -3.34 13.51
C ALA A 388 7.21 -4.29 14.39
N VAL A 389 5.97 -4.59 14.00
CA VAL A 389 5.13 -5.50 14.79
C VAL A 389 5.68 -6.92 14.82
N GLN A 390 6.31 -7.41 13.74
CA GLN A 390 6.96 -8.73 13.73
C GLN A 390 8.15 -8.83 14.68
N ARG A 391 8.95 -7.76 14.79
CA ARG A 391 10.12 -7.70 15.68
C ARG A 391 9.75 -7.44 17.13
N GLN A 392 8.56 -6.93 17.39
CA GLN A 392 8.07 -6.69 18.74
C GLN A 392 7.80 -8.01 19.46
N SER A 393 8.47 -8.22 20.60
CA SER A 393 8.15 -9.31 21.51
C SER A 393 6.68 -9.24 21.92
N GLN A 394 6.04 -10.41 22.05
CA GLN A 394 4.75 -10.48 22.70
C GLN A 394 4.97 -9.96 24.12
N GLY A 395 4.30 -8.86 24.49
CA GLY A 395 4.35 -8.39 25.87
C GLY A 395 3.94 -9.53 26.79
N ARG A 396 4.88 -10.02 27.61
CA ARG A 396 4.59 -10.95 28.70
C ARG A 396 3.61 -10.27 29.64
N THR A 397 2.33 -10.62 29.56
CA THR A 397 1.56 -10.91 30.77
C THR A 397 2.00 -12.27 31.29
N GLU A 398 3.27 -12.37 31.72
CA GLU A 398 3.69 -13.38 32.68
C GLU A 398 3.64 -12.68 34.04
N ASN A 399 2.45 -12.70 34.62
CA ASN A 399 2.16 -12.54 36.04
C ASN A 399 0.74 -13.08 36.22
N ALA A 400 0.62 -14.40 36.15
CA ALA A 400 -0.49 -15.17 36.68
C ALA A 400 0.12 -16.36 37.41
#